data_AF-A0A355FSG8-F1
#
_entry.id   AF-A0A355FSG8-F1
#
_cell.length_a   1.000
_cell.length_b   1.000
_cell.length_c   1.000
_cell.angle_alpha   90.00
_cell.angle_beta   90.00
_cell.angle_gamma   90.00
#
_symmetry.space_group_name_H-M   'P 1'
#
loop_
_entity.id
_entity.type
_entity.pdbx_description
1 polymer ?
#
loop_
_entity_poly.entity_id
_entity_poly.type
_entity_poly.pdbx_seq_one_letter_code
_entity_poly.pdbx_strand_id
1 'polypeptide(L)'
;MKPIVWTFLGGVVFSLFLMGANQRPNHWHGEGDPYHSATFRSAYGGLPDTSNSLFTGSGKCAGCHAKDPNAFASIAGQSNPPMPMPDGWDVNVTDYWRSTLMANSARDPFWQAKVRH
;
A
#
# COMPACT_ATOMS: atom_id res chain seq x y z
N MET A 1 34.93 36.90 16.79
CA MET A 1 34.17 36.69 15.53
C MET A 1 34.21 35.25 15.04
N LYS A 2 35.39 34.64 14.86
CA LYS A 2 35.53 33.22 14.47
C LYS A 2 34.70 32.21 15.29
N PRO A 3 34.64 32.24 16.64
CA PRO A 3 33.89 31.23 17.39
C PRO A 3 32.39 31.32 17.14
N ILE A 4 31.82 32.53 17.01
CA ILE A 4 30.39 32.77 16.76
C ILE A 4 29.97 32.20 15.39
N VAL A 5 30.84 32.33 14.38
CA VAL A 5 30.59 31.79 13.04
C VAL A 5 30.55 30.26 13.06
N TRP A 6 31.44 29.61 13.81
CA TRP A 6 31.47 28.16 13.95
C TRP A 6 30.27 27.61 14.75
N THR A 7 29.82 28.30 15.80
CA THR A 7 28.60 27.89 16.51
C THR A 7 27.37 28.00 15.63
N PHE A 8 27.27 29.07 14.84
CA PHE A 8 26.14 29.27 13.93
C PHE A 8 26.11 28.22 12.82
N LEU A 9 27.26 27.95 12.18
CA LEU A 9 27.39 26.88 11.18
C LEU A 9 27.06 25.50 11.76
N GLY A 10 27.54 25.20 12.97
CA GLY A 10 27.19 23.96 13.67
C GLY A 10 25.69 23.81 13.91
N GLY A 11 25.03 24.89 14.33
CA GLY A 11 23.57 24.90 14.53
C GLY A 11 22.79 24.69 13.23
N VAL A 12 23.24 25.30 12.12
CA VAL A 12 22.61 25.11 10.79
C VAL A 12 22.77 23.67 10.32
N VAL A 13 23.98 23.11 10.41
CA VAL A 13 24.23 21.70 10.02
C VAL A 13 23.40 20.75 10.87
N PHE A 14 23.33 20.97 12.18
CA PHE A 14 22.51 20.15 13.08
C PHE A 14 21.02 20.24 12.73
N SER A 15 20.51 21.43 12.43
CA SER A 15 19.12 21.65 12.02
C SER A 15 18.79 20.96 10.69
N LEU A 16 19.71 21.02 9.72
CA LEU A 16 19.57 20.31 8.44
C LEU A 16 19.57 18.78 8.62
N PHE A 17 20.41 18.26 9.53
CA PHE A 17 20.41 16.84 9.88
C PHE A 17 19.07 16.41 10.51
N LEU A 18 18.52 17.21 11.41
CA LEU A 18 17.22 16.93 12.03
C LEU A 18 16.08 17.01 11.01
N MET A 19 16.08 17.99 10.10
CA MET A 19 15.11 18.07 9.00
C MET A 19 15.23 16.85 8.08
N GLY A 20 16.45 16.47 7.68
CA GLY A 20 16.68 15.28 6.86
C GLY A 20 16.29 13.97 7.55
N ALA A 21 16.36 13.90 8.88
CA ALA A 21 15.88 12.76 9.66
C ALA A 21 14.35 12.72 9.77
N ASN A 22 13.70 13.88 9.90
CA ASN A 22 12.24 13.99 10.01
C ASN A 22 11.53 13.85 8.65
N GLN A 23 12.21 14.21 7.56
CA GLN A 23 11.72 14.08 6.19
C GLN A 23 12.14 12.77 5.52
N ARG A 24 12.69 11.79 6.26
CA ARG A 24 12.98 10.49 5.67
C ARG A 24 11.66 9.89 5.21
N PRO A 25 11.45 9.66 3.91
CA PRO A 25 10.26 8.95 3.47
C PRO A 25 10.33 7.58 4.15
N ASN A 26 9.28 7.23 4.88
CA ASN A 26 9.13 5.85 5.34
C ASN A 26 9.32 4.97 4.11
N HIS A 27 10.27 4.05 4.15
CA HIS A 27 10.44 3.10 3.06
C HIS A 27 9.12 2.33 2.94
N TRP A 28 8.48 2.35 1.77
CA TRP A 28 7.11 1.82 1.57
C TRP A 28 6.95 0.30 1.84
N HIS A 29 7.97 -0.38 2.35
CA HIS A 29 7.98 -1.81 2.66
C HIS A 29 8.70 -2.17 3.96
N GLY A 30 8.93 -1.22 4.88
CA GLY A 30 9.41 -1.54 6.23
C GLY A 30 8.29 -2.11 7.09
N GLU A 31 8.49 -3.29 7.67
CA GLU A 31 7.52 -4.11 8.43
C GLU A 31 6.90 -3.45 9.70
N GLY A 32 7.09 -2.14 9.90
CA GLY A 32 6.57 -1.38 11.06
C GLY A 32 5.52 -0.31 10.75
N ASP A 33 5.08 -0.15 9.50
CA ASP A 33 4.13 0.90 9.13
C ASP A 33 2.68 0.56 9.59
N PRO A 34 1.92 1.47 10.22
CA PRO A 34 0.49 1.31 10.54
C PRO A 34 -0.40 0.84 9.36
N TYR A 35 0.06 0.97 8.10
CA TYR A 35 -0.55 0.30 6.93
C TYR A 35 -0.43 -1.23 6.93
N HIS A 36 0.08 -1.88 7.97
CA HIS A 36 0.00 -3.34 8.14
C HIS A 36 -0.78 -3.76 9.41
N SER A 37 -1.40 -2.79 10.11
CA SER A 37 -2.26 -3.07 11.25
C SER A 37 -3.42 -4.01 10.87
N ALA A 38 -3.98 -4.74 11.84
CA ALA A 38 -5.18 -5.55 11.63
C ALA A 38 -6.34 -4.72 11.03
N THR A 39 -6.39 -3.41 11.34
CA THR A 39 -7.34 -2.45 10.77
C THR A 39 -7.11 -2.21 9.27
N PHE A 40 -5.85 -2.05 8.83
CA PHE A 40 -5.56 -1.96 7.38
C PHE A 40 -5.76 -3.31 6.67
N ARG A 41 -5.45 -4.43 7.33
CA ARG A 41 -5.79 -5.77 6.83
C ARG A 41 -7.29 -6.02 6.72
N SER A 42 -8.09 -5.41 7.59
CA SER A 42 -9.54 -5.45 7.49
C SER A 42 -10.06 -4.71 6.25
N ALA A 43 -9.33 -3.70 5.76
CA ALA A 43 -9.63 -3.05 4.48
C ALA A 43 -9.40 -3.98 3.28
N TYR A 44 -8.60 -5.04 3.41
CA TYR A 44 -8.42 -6.05 2.36
C TYR A 44 -9.60 -7.03 2.23
N GLY A 45 -10.68 -6.86 3.01
CA GLY A 45 -11.87 -7.71 2.92
C GLY A 45 -11.61 -9.19 3.20
N GLY A 46 -10.62 -9.49 4.05
CA GLY A 46 -10.26 -10.87 4.45
C GLY A 46 -9.51 -11.67 3.38
N LEU A 47 -8.86 -11.00 2.42
CA LEU A 47 -8.06 -11.68 1.40
C LEU A 47 -6.74 -12.24 1.96
N PRO A 48 -6.20 -13.34 1.40
CA PRO A 48 -4.92 -13.91 1.82
C PRO A 48 -3.78 -12.89 1.67
N ASP A 49 -2.93 -12.74 2.70
CA ASP A 49 -1.83 -11.77 2.74
C ASP A 49 -0.44 -12.42 2.90
N THR A 50 -0.36 -13.75 2.88
CA THR A 50 0.89 -14.51 2.94
C THR A 50 1.63 -14.48 1.61
N SER A 51 2.96 -14.47 1.66
CA SER A 51 3.82 -14.47 0.47
C SER A 51 4.93 -15.51 0.61
N ASN A 52 5.46 -15.97 -0.52
CA ASN A 52 6.70 -16.73 -0.62
C ASN A 52 7.58 -16.14 -1.75
N SER A 53 8.64 -16.82 -2.15
CA SER A 53 9.58 -16.32 -3.17
C SER A 53 8.98 -16.15 -4.58
N LEU A 54 7.84 -16.79 -4.87
CA LEU A 54 7.22 -16.82 -6.20
C LEU A 54 5.79 -16.29 -6.23
N PHE A 55 5.09 -16.31 -5.09
CA PHE A 55 3.67 -16.00 -5.01
C PHE A 55 3.38 -15.05 -3.86
N THR A 56 2.42 -14.15 -4.06
CA THR A 56 1.90 -13.26 -3.02
C THR A 56 0.39 -13.35 -2.96
N GLY A 57 -0.15 -13.30 -1.74
CA GLY A 57 -1.59 -13.28 -1.52
C GLY A 57 -2.23 -11.99 -2.04
N SER A 58 -3.45 -12.09 -2.55
CA SER A 58 -4.18 -10.97 -3.16
C SER A 58 -4.51 -9.83 -2.19
N GLY A 59 -4.48 -10.07 -0.87
CA GLY A 59 -4.63 -9.03 0.15
C GLY A 59 -3.52 -7.98 0.09
N LYS A 60 -2.30 -8.36 -0.33
CA LYS A 60 -1.21 -7.40 -0.54
C LYS A 60 -1.49 -6.47 -1.72
N CYS A 61 -2.15 -6.97 -2.77
CA CYS A 61 -2.57 -6.16 -3.92
C CYS A 61 -3.73 -5.22 -3.54
N ALA A 62 -4.68 -5.73 -2.77
CA ALA A 62 -5.87 -5.01 -2.32
C ALA A 62 -5.52 -3.73 -1.54
N GLY A 63 -4.40 -3.69 -0.83
CA GLY A 63 -4.04 -2.52 -0.04
C GLY A 63 -3.86 -1.21 -0.81
N CYS A 64 -3.51 -1.30 -2.10
CA CYS A 64 -3.40 -0.13 -2.97
C CYS A 64 -4.40 -0.16 -4.13
N HIS A 65 -4.86 -1.34 -4.53
CA HIS A 65 -5.68 -1.54 -5.74
C HIS A 65 -7.13 -1.94 -5.45
N ALA A 66 -7.57 -1.96 -4.19
CA ALA A 66 -8.97 -2.09 -3.84
C ALA A 66 -9.67 -0.73 -3.85
N LYS A 67 -10.95 -0.73 -3.46
CA LYS A 67 -11.73 0.48 -3.26
C LYS A 67 -11.03 1.41 -2.27
N ASP A 68 -10.85 2.67 -2.68
CA ASP A 68 -10.32 3.71 -1.79
C ASP A 68 -11.44 4.21 -0.86
N PRO A 69 -11.33 4.05 0.46
CA PRO A 69 -12.34 4.52 1.40
C PRO A 69 -12.48 6.05 1.43
N ASN A 70 -11.46 6.79 0.97
CA ASN A 70 -11.47 8.25 0.91
C ASN A 70 -11.85 8.80 -0.47
N ALA A 71 -12.08 7.91 -1.44
CA ALA A 71 -12.51 8.25 -2.80
C ALA A 71 -11.57 9.17 -3.60
N PHE A 72 -10.24 9.03 -3.46
CA PHE A 72 -9.23 9.73 -4.27
C PHE A 72 -8.59 8.87 -5.36
N ALA A 73 -8.74 7.54 -5.28
CA ALA A 73 -8.11 6.58 -6.18
C ALA A 73 -9.09 5.51 -6.67
N SER A 74 -8.73 4.86 -7.78
CA SER A 74 -9.52 3.79 -8.41
C SER A 74 -10.94 4.23 -8.82
N ILE A 75 -11.10 5.49 -9.23
CA ILE A 75 -12.40 6.06 -9.66
C ILE A 75 -12.29 6.55 -11.10
N ALA A 76 -13.29 6.20 -11.92
CA ALA A 76 -13.35 6.64 -13.30
C ALA A 76 -13.43 8.19 -13.37
N GLY A 77 -12.54 8.80 -14.16
CA GLY A 77 -12.50 10.25 -14.35
C GLY A 77 -11.71 11.02 -13.28
N GLN A 78 -10.99 10.33 -12.40
CA GLN A 78 -10.08 10.97 -11.43
C GLN A 78 -9.04 11.85 -12.13
N SER A 79 -8.85 13.07 -11.65
CA SER A 79 -7.89 14.05 -12.17
C SER A 79 -6.59 14.11 -11.36
N ASN A 80 -5.58 14.81 -11.88
CA ASN A 80 -4.38 15.20 -11.14
C ASN A 80 -4.31 16.74 -11.06
N PRO A 81 -4.22 17.36 -9.87
CA PRO A 81 -4.17 16.73 -8.55
C PRO A 81 -5.49 16.00 -8.19
N PRO A 82 -5.42 14.90 -7.41
CA PRO A 82 -6.61 14.13 -7.06
C PRO A 82 -7.53 14.92 -6.11
N MET A 83 -8.82 14.87 -6.41
CA MET A 83 -9.92 15.42 -5.61
C MET A 83 -10.86 14.27 -5.23
N PRO A 84 -11.45 14.26 -4.02
CA PRO A 84 -12.31 13.17 -3.60
C PRO A 84 -13.61 13.12 -4.41
N MET A 85 -13.99 11.93 -4.86
CA MET A 85 -15.16 11.64 -5.70
C MET A 85 -16.06 10.57 -5.05
N PRO A 86 -16.76 10.87 -3.94
CA PRO A 86 -17.49 9.87 -3.14
C PRO A 86 -18.59 9.12 -3.91
N ASP A 87 -19.20 9.77 -4.91
CA ASP A 87 -20.22 9.18 -5.79
C ASP A 87 -19.63 8.64 -7.12
N GLY A 88 -18.30 8.63 -7.23
CA GLY A 88 -17.60 8.21 -8.43
C GLY A 88 -17.75 6.71 -8.69
N TRP A 89 -17.71 6.33 -9.96
CA TRP A 89 -17.71 4.92 -10.35
C TRP A 89 -16.38 4.28 -9.96
N ASP A 90 -16.44 3.38 -8.98
CA ASP A 90 -15.31 2.57 -8.54
C ASP A 90 -14.89 1.59 -9.64
N VAL A 91 -13.64 1.71 -10.08
CA VAL A 91 -13.01 0.87 -11.10
C VAL A 91 -11.88 0.00 -10.52
N ASN A 92 -11.88 -0.24 -9.20
CA ASN A 92 -10.81 -1.00 -8.57
C ASN A 92 -10.66 -2.42 -9.16
N VAL A 93 -9.42 -2.81 -9.48
CA VAL A 93 -9.14 -4.10 -10.13
C VAL A 93 -9.31 -5.28 -9.18
N THR A 94 -9.21 -5.05 -7.87
CA THR A 94 -9.25 -6.11 -6.87
C THR A 94 -10.63 -6.77 -6.85
N ASP A 95 -11.71 -5.99 -6.83
CA ASP A 95 -13.07 -6.52 -6.78
C ASP A 95 -13.44 -7.28 -8.06
N TYR A 96 -13.07 -6.75 -9.23
CA TYR A 96 -13.31 -7.43 -10.50
C TYR A 96 -12.48 -8.72 -10.63
N TRP A 97 -11.19 -8.69 -10.28
CA TRP A 97 -10.31 -9.85 -10.40
C TRP A 97 -10.77 -11.03 -9.54
N ARG A 98 -11.30 -10.77 -8.34
CA ARG A 98 -11.75 -11.81 -7.39
C ARG A 98 -12.84 -12.73 -7.95
N SER A 99 -13.61 -12.28 -8.94
CA SER A 99 -14.64 -13.09 -9.59
C SER A 99 -14.14 -13.98 -10.72
N THR A 100 -12.86 -13.85 -11.12
CA THR A 100 -12.31 -14.58 -12.26
C THR A 100 -12.01 -16.06 -11.93
N LEU A 101 -11.96 -16.89 -12.97
CA LEU A 101 -11.47 -18.27 -12.88
C LEU A 101 -10.02 -18.32 -12.37
N MET A 102 -9.18 -17.38 -12.78
CA MET A 102 -7.78 -17.30 -12.35
C MET A 102 -7.66 -17.07 -10.83
N ALA A 103 -8.42 -16.11 -10.29
CA ALA A 103 -8.41 -15.79 -8.86
C ALA A 103 -8.94 -16.93 -7.98
N ASN A 104 -9.82 -17.77 -8.52
CA ASN A 104 -10.43 -18.90 -7.82
C ASN A 104 -9.84 -20.26 -8.21
N SER A 105 -8.80 -20.31 -9.03
CA SER A 105 -8.20 -21.54 -9.55
C SER A 105 -7.77 -22.51 -8.44
N ALA A 106 -7.23 -21.99 -7.34
CA ALA A 106 -6.85 -22.80 -6.17
C ALA A 106 -8.04 -23.38 -5.39
N ARG A 107 -9.27 -22.89 -5.62
CA ARG A 107 -10.51 -23.38 -5.00
C ARG A 107 -11.25 -24.39 -5.88
N ASP A 108 -10.86 -24.54 -7.14
CA ASP A 108 -11.50 -25.48 -8.06
C ASP A 108 -11.24 -26.94 -7.62
N PRO A 109 -12.28 -27.74 -7.33
CA PRO A 109 -12.11 -29.11 -6.87
C PRO A 109 -11.38 -30.00 -7.89
N PHE A 110 -11.58 -29.75 -9.19
CA PHE A 110 -10.92 -30.52 -10.24
C PHE A 110 -9.42 -30.23 -10.28
N TRP A 111 -9.03 -28.97 -10.21
CA TRP A 111 -7.63 -28.55 -10.08
C TRP A 111 -6.99 -29.11 -8.81
N GLN A 112 -7.68 -29.03 -7.66
CA GLN A 112 -7.17 -29.59 -6.41
C GLN A 112 -6.94 -31.11 -6.51
N ALA A 113 -7.86 -31.84 -7.16
CA ALA A 113 -7.69 -33.27 -7.39
C ALA A 113 -6.46 -33.59 -8.27
N LYS A 114 -6.18 -32.74 -9.28
CA LYS A 114 -5.02 -32.89 -10.16
C LYS A 114 -3.68 -32.63 -9.48
N VAL A 115 -3.63 -31.69 -8.53
CA VAL A 115 -2.37 -31.29 -7.88
C VAL A 115 -2.04 -32.16 -6.66
N ARG A 116 -3.02 -32.87 -6.08
CA ARG A 116 -2.84 -33.71 -4.88
C ARG A 116 -2.32 -35.13 -5.13
N HIS A 117 -2.27 -35.60 -6.38
CA HIS A 117 -1.88 -36.97 -6.73
C HIS A 117 -0.39 -37.06 -7.12
#